data_AF-A0A8X6M981-F1
#
_entry.id   AF-A0A8X6M981-F1
#
_cell.length_a   1.000
_cell.length_b   1.000
_cell.length_c   1.000
_cell.angle_alpha   90.00
_cell.angle_beta   90.00
_cell.angle_gamma   90.00
#
_symmetry.space_group_name_H-M   'P 1'
#
loop_
_entity.id
_entity.type
_entity.pdbx_description
1 polymer ?
#
loop_
_entity_poly.entity_id
_entity_poly.type
_entity_poly.pdbx_seq_one_letter_code
_entity_poly.pdbx_strand_id
1 'polypeptide(L)' 'MHSTMMFFVTVLSCMALAKASVPLEVNQPQPYKFGYSIKDRQGEQHREEAGNGAGVVVGNYGFTDDRGIARQVNY' A
#
# COMPACT_ATOMS: atom_id res chain seq x y z
N MET A 1 -16.78 -46.58 29.42
CA MET A 1 -17.01 -45.23 30.01
C MET A 1 -15.80 -44.31 29.84
N HIS A 2 -14.56 -44.77 30.00
CA HIS A 2 -13.35 -43.96 29.74
C HIS A 2 -13.15 -43.60 28.25
N SER A 3 -13.42 -44.53 27.33
CA SER A 3 -13.18 -44.31 25.88
C SER A 3 -14.16 -43.33 25.22
N THR A 4 -15.42 -43.28 25.68
CA THR A 4 -16.43 -42.33 25.19
C THR A 4 -16.14 -40.91 25.71
N MET A 5 -15.66 -40.79 26.94
CA MET A 5 -15.27 -39.52 27.54
C MET A 5 -14.07 -38.88 26.83
N MET A 6 -13.11 -39.69 26.36
CA MET A 6 -11.97 -39.18 25.56
C MET A 6 -12.39 -38.64 24.19
N PHE A 7 -13.38 -39.26 23.53
CA PHE A 7 -13.91 -38.78 22.25
C PHE A 7 -14.58 -37.40 22.36
N PHE A 8 -15.39 -37.19 23.41
CA PHE A 8 -16.04 -35.90 23.63
C PHE A 8 -15.04 -34.79 23.97
N VAL A 9 -14.01 -35.08 24.76
CA VAL A 9 -12.94 -34.12 25.09
C VAL A 9 -12.15 -33.74 23.84
N THR A 10 -11.83 -34.69 22.96
CA THR A 10 -11.13 -34.39 21.70
C THR A 10 -11.97 -33.53 20.76
N VAL A 11 -13.27 -33.82 20.60
CA VAL A 11 -14.17 -33.02 19.75
C VAL A 11 -14.32 -31.60 20.32
N LEU A 12 -14.46 -31.46 21.63
CA LEU A 12 -14.57 -30.16 22.30
C LEU A 12 -13.28 -29.33 22.17
N SER A 13 -12.11 -29.97 22.28
CA SER A 13 -10.80 -29.35 22.07
C SER A 13 -10.61 -28.88 20.62
N CYS A 14 -11.00 -29.68 19.63
CA CYS A 14 -10.97 -29.28 18.21
C CYS A 14 -11.89 -28.08 17.93
N MET A 15 -13.06 -28.01 18.55
CA MET A 15 -13.97 -26.86 18.40
C MET A 15 -13.44 -25.58 19.07
N ALA A 16 -12.69 -25.69 20.17
CA ALA A 16 -12.07 -24.54 20.81
C ALA A 16 -10.94 -23.94 19.95
N LEU A 17 -10.15 -24.78 19.28
CA LEU A 17 -9.05 -24.35 18.42
C LEU A 17 -9.55 -23.63 17.15
N ALA A 18 -10.68 -24.08 16.58
CA ALA A 18 -11.29 -23.46 15.40
C ALA A 18 -11.80 -22.01 15.65
N LYS A 19 -12.06 -21.65 16.91
CA LYS A 19 -12.54 -20.30 17.28
C LYS A 19 -11.41 -19.30 17.51
N ALA A 20 -10.15 -19.73 17.52
CA ALA A 20 -8.99 -18.91 17.83
C ALA A 20 -8.26 -18.37 16.57
N SER A 21 -8.99 -18.05 15.50
CA SER A 21 -8.39 -17.38 14.35
C SER A 21 -8.09 -15.92 14.69
N VAL A 22 -6.85 -15.63 15.03
CA VAL A 22 -6.34 -14.24 15.12
C VAL A 22 -6.38 -13.64 13.72
N PRO A 23 -7.03 -12.47 13.50
CA PRO A 23 -6.96 -11.81 12.21
C PRO A 23 -5.50 -11.46 11.93
N LEU A 24 -4.96 -11.98 10.83
CA LEU A 24 -3.67 -11.53 10.32
C LEU A 24 -3.86 -10.11 9.79
N GLU A 25 -3.29 -9.13 10.48
CA GLU A 25 -3.24 -7.75 9.96
C GLU A 25 -2.27 -7.72 8.77
N VAL A 26 -2.81 -7.92 7.56
CA VAL A 26 -2.04 -7.77 6.33
C VAL A 26 -1.91 -6.28 6.06
N ASN A 27 -0.76 -5.71 6.42
CA ASN A 27 -0.46 -4.30 6.16
C ASN A 27 -0.10 -4.12 4.66
N GLN A 28 -1.13 -3.99 3.82
CA GLN A 28 -0.96 -3.73 2.39
C GLN A 28 -0.76 -2.22 2.15
N PRO A 29 0.13 -1.82 1.23
CA PRO A 29 0.27 -0.43 0.83
C PRO A 29 -1.08 0.12 0.35
N GLN A 30 -1.49 1.27 0.90
CA GLN A 30 -2.69 1.96 0.43
C GLN A 30 -2.38 2.75 -0.85
N PRO A 31 -3.37 2.91 -1.75
CA PRO A 31 -3.24 3.85 -2.85
C PRO A 31 -2.92 5.25 -2.35
N TYR A 32 -2.07 5.97 -3.07
CA TYR A 32 -1.69 7.34 -2.74
C TYR A 32 -1.58 8.20 -3.99
N LYS A 33 -1.67 9.51 -3.80
CA LYS A 33 -1.32 10.50 -4.80
C LYS A 33 -0.74 11.72 -4.12
N PHE A 34 0.37 12.23 -4.63
CA PHE A 34 0.93 13.50 -4.20
C PHE A 34 1.54 14.25 -5.37
N GLY A 35 1.78 15.54 -5.16
CA GLY A 35 2.50 16.37 -6.12
C GLY A 35 2.82 17.73 -5.53
N TYR A 36 3.76 18.42 -6.17
CA TYR A 36 4.12 19.79 -5.86
C TYR A 36 4.55 20.53 -7.12
N SER A 37 4.45 21.85 -7.06
CA SER A 37 4.99 22.76 -8.08
C SER A 37 5.67 23.93 -7.38
N ILE A 38 6.83 24.31 -7.90
CA ILE A 38 7.66 25.41 -7.39
C ILE A 38 7.88 26.35 -8.58
N LYS A 39 7.59 27.64 -8.36
CA LYS A 39 7.83 28.71 -9.33
C LYS A 39 8.70 29.77 -8.69
N ASP A 40 9.81 30.10 -9.35
CA ASP A 40 10.71 31.17 -8.94
C ASP A 40 11.15 32.01 -10.15
N ARG A 41 12.18 32.85 -9.97
CA ARG A 41 12.71 33.70 -11.05
C ARG A 41 13.44 32.86 -12.12
N GLN A 42 14.03 31.74 -11.74
CA GLN A 42 14.80 30.87 -12.62
C GLN A 42 13.94 29.87 -13.39
N GLY A 43 12.67 29.70 -13.02
CA GLY A 43 11.74 28.86 -13.78
C GLY A 43 10.64 28.21 -12.94
N GLU A 44 10.13 27.10 -13.46
CA GLU A 44 9.13 26.26 -12.81
C GLU A 44 9.63 24.82 -12.71
N GLN A 45 9.36 24.15 -11.60
CA GLN A 45 9.64 22.73 -11.38
C GLN A 45 8.39 22.06 -10.82
N HIS A 46 8.10 20.83 -11.24
CA HIS A 46 6.95 20.08 -10.74
C HIS A 46 7.24 18.58 -10.60
N ARG A 47 6.45 17.94 -9.75
CA ARG A 47 6.37 16.49 -9.63
C ARG A 47 4.94 16.08 -9.32
N GLU A 48 4.49 14.99 -9.94
CA GLU A 48 3.29 14.27 -9.56
C GLU A 48 3.58 12.76 -9.54
N GLU A 49 3.00 12.06 -8.57
CA GLU A 49 3.15 10.62 -8.43
C GLU A 49 1.87 10.01 -7.84
N ALA A 50 1.49 8.83 -8.35
CA ALA A 50 0.40 8.03 -7.82
C ALA A 50 0.80 6.56 -7.73
N GLY A 51 0.50 5.94 -6.60
CA GLY A 51 0.64 4.51 -6.38
C GLY A 51 -0.72 3.84 -6.23
N ASN A 52 -0.92 2.67 -6.82
CA ASN A 52 -2.21 1.96 -6.74
C ASN A 52 -2.33 0.99 -5.55
N GLY A 53 -1.37 0.97 -4.63
CA GLY A 53 -1.32 0.04 -3.50
C GLY A 53 -0.95 -1.41 -3.86
N ALA A 54 -0.93 -1.76 -5.16
CA ALA A 54 -0.60 -3.08 -5.69
C ALA A 54 0.80 -3.14 -6.33
N GLY A 55 1.67 -2.17 -6.01
CA GLY A 55 3.05 -2.11 -6.49
C GLY A 55 3.25 -1.38 -7.84
N VAL A 56 2.17 -0.84 -8.44
CA VAL A 56 2.29 0.04 -9.61
C VAL A 56 2.39 1.48 -9.12
N VAL A 57 3.43 2.17 -9.59
CA VAL A 57 3.64 3.60 -9.37
C VAL A 57 3.81 4.25 -10.73
N VAL A 58 3.07 5.34 -10.96
CA VAL A 58 3.17 6.16 -12.17
C VAL A 58 3.35 7.61 -11.78
N GLY A 59 4.05 8.37 -12.62
CA GLY A 59 4.24 9.78 -12.35
C GLY A 59 4.99 10.53 -13.43
N ASN A 60 5.18 11.81 -13.15
CA ASN A 60 6.02 12.67 -13.95
C ASN A 60 6.77 13.66 -13.07
N TYR A 61 7.92 14.08 -13.54
CA TYR A 61 8.60 15.26 -13.01
C TYR A 61 9.21 16.03 -14.16
N GLY A 62 9.32 17.34 -13.98
CA GLY A 62 9.77 18.21 -15.03
C GLY A 62 10.10 19.61 -14.54
N PHE A 63 10.65 20.39 -15.45
CA PHE A 63 10.94 21.79 -15.23
C PHE A 63 10.88 22.59 -16.53
N THR A 64 10.71 23.90 -16.39
CA THR A 64 10.85 24.90 -17.45
C THR A 64 11.85 25.95 -16.96
N ASP A 65 12.93 26.20 -17.72
CA ASP A 65 13.91 27.23 -17.36
C ASP A 65 13.43 28.65 -17.73
N ASP A 66 14.17 29.67 -17.29
CA ASP A 66 13.89 31.09 -17.54
C ASP A 66 13.91 31.50 -19.03
N ARG A 67 14.47 30.64 -19.90
CA ARG A 67 14.45 30.79 -21.36
C ARG A 67 13.29 30.03 -22.00
N GLY A 68 12.42 29.41 -21.21
CA GLY A 68 11.27 28.63 -21.66
C GLY A 68 11.61 27.21 -22.13
N ILE A 69 12.82 26.70 -21.89
CA ILE A 69 13.18 25.33 -22.24
C ILE A 69 12.59 24.37 -21.22
N ALA A 70 11.71 23.49 -21.68
CA ALA A 70 11.05 22.49 -20.85
C ALA A 70 11.65 21.10 -21.01
N ARG A 71 11.71 20.35 -19.91
CA ARG A 71 12.02 18.91 -19.90
C ARG A 71 11.06 18.18 -18.96
N GLN A 72 10.63 17.00 -19.38
CA GLN A 72 9.76 16.13 -18.59
C GLN A 72 10.17 14.68 -18.74
N VAL A 73 10.08 13.95 -17.63
CA VAL A 73 10.19 12.49 -17.59
C VAL A 73 8.87 11.93 -17.12
N ASN A 74 8.39 10.88 -17.80
CA ASN A 74 7.24 10.09 -17.39
C ASN A 74 7.73 8.68 -17.05
N TYR A 75 7.13 8.07 -16.04
CA TYR A 75 7.42 6.72 -15.59
C TYR A 75 6.14 6.02 -15.13
#